data_AF-A0A0E3R772-F1
#
_entry.id   AF-A0A0E3R772-F1
#
_cell.length_a   1.000
_cell.length_b   1.000
_cell.length_c   1.000
_cell.angle_alpha   90.00
_cell.angle_beta   90.00
_cell.angle_gamma   90.00
#
_symmetry.space_group_name_H-M   'P 1'
#
loop_
_entity.id
_entity.type
_entity.pdbx_description
1 polymer ?
#
loop_
_entity_poly.entity_id
_entity_poly.type
_entity_poly.pdbx_seq_one_letter_code
_entity_poly.pdbx_strand_id
1 'polypeptide(L)'
;MLLFILVLSAAVGVTSADTGGYSIGPCPPEEELKKLGDTVDMSGADRTLTFWEFPLSFKVAYILGYLAAFISLFKLAPIILGHIRSLSKNVTQKKIICYVLRKPGCTPSEISRNLKISLGSIRYQIKTLKAEEELTLTKEGKFTRVFQNSNVFTNNDKTIISHLKGSTRKQILLNILENPEITNQEISEKLNLDKSTTHWHIKKLREDNIISSEVEGKFTKYFVNPSVEPELLKWLKI
;
A
#
# COMPACT_ATOMS: atom_id res chain seq x y z
N MET A 1 10.40 14.62 -24.68
CA MET A 1 9.43 15.73 -24.67
C MET A 1 9.90 16.96 -25.45
N LEU A 2 11.19 17.10 -25.79
CA LEU A 2 11.72 18.21 -26.60
C LEU A 2 11.69 17.98 -28.13
N LEU A 3 11.54 16.75 -28.61
CA LEU A 3 11.62 16.46 -30.06
C LEU A 3 10.32 16.68 -30.84
N PHE A 4 9.18 16.87 -30.15
CA PHE A 4 7.87 17.01 -30.82
C PHE A 4 7.48 18.46 -31.13
N ILE A 5 8.15 19.43 -30.48
CA ILE A 5 7.90 20.87 -30.70
C ILE A 5 8.54 21.36 -32.00
N LEU A 6 9.52 20.63 -32.54
CA LEU A 6 10.34 21.07 -33.68
C LEU A 6 9.74 20.73 -35.06
N VAL A 7 8.67 19.92 -35.13
CA VAL A 7 8.08 19.50 -36.41
C VAL A 7 6.91 20.39 -36.85
N LEU A 8 6.29 21.15 -35.93
CA LEU A 8 5.15 21.99 -36.28
C LEU A 8 5.53 23.34 -36.93
N SER A 9 6.81 23.72 -36.95
CA SER A 9 7.26 24.99 -37.55
C SER A 9 7.53 24.93 -39.05
N ALA A 10 7.43 23.76 -39.69
CA ALA A 10 7.83 23.58 -41.10
C ALA A 10 6.67 23.67 -42.11
N ALA A 11 5.41 23.86 -41.66
CA ALA A 11 4.24 23.89 -42.53
C ALA A 11 3.46 25.22 -42.47
N VAL A 12 4.10 26.31 -42.04
CA VAL A 12 3.58 27.65 -42.33
C VAL A 12 3.94 27.95 -43.79
N GLY A 13 3.08 27.48 -44.70
CA GLY A 13 3.02 28.05 -46.03
C GLY A 13 2.76 29.54 -45.87
N VAL A 14 3.79 30.34 -46.14
CA VAL A 14 3.67 31.79 -46.28
C VAL A 14 2.73 32.03 -47.45
N THR A 15 1.44 32.13 -47.14
CA THR A 15 0.49 32.75 -48.07
C THR A 15 0.81 34.22 -48.01
N SER A 16 1.55 34.69 -49.02
CA SER A 16 1.68 36.11 -49.29
C SER A 16 0.26 36.65 -49.46
N ALA A 17 -0.20 37.45 -48.51
CA ALA A 17 -1.35 38.29 -48.73
C ALA A 17 -0.98 39.22 -49.90
N ASP A 18 -1.83 39.27 -50.93
CA ASP A 18 -1.72 40.28 -51.97
C ASP A 18 -1.65 41.64 -51.29
N THR A 19 -0.55 42.37 -51.54
CA THR A 19 -0.38 43.75 -51.08
C THR A 19 -1.28 44.63 -51.94
N GLY A 20 -2.60 44.53 -51.72
CA GLY A 20 -3.56 45.51 -52.21
C GLY A 20 -3.17 46.85 -51.61
N GLY A 21 -2.52 47.68 -52.42
CA GLY A 21 -1.97 48.96 -51.99
C GLY A 21 -3.09 49.87 -51.49
N TYR A 22 -3.19 50.02 -50.18
CA TYR A 22 -4.00 51.05 -49.56
C TYR A 22 -3.06 52.08 -48.93
N SER A 23 -3.34 53.36 -49.17
CA SER A 23 -2.61 54.48 -48.59
C SER A 23 -3.35 54.99 -47.36
N ILE A 24 -2.67 55.04 -46.22
CA ILE A 24 -3.19 55.65 -44.99
C ILE A 24 -2.87 57.14 -45.03
N GLY A 25 -3.88 57.99 -44.96
CA GLY A 25 -3.74 59.44 -44.86
C GLY A 25 -4.57 60.00 -43.70
N PRO A 26 -4.27 61.24 -43.25
CA PRO A 26 -5.10 61.94 -42.28
C PRO A 26 -6.53 62.15 -42.81
N CYS A 27 -7.52 62.07 -41.93
CA CYS A 27 -8.94 62.18 -42.29
C CYS A 27 -9.23 63.53 -42.98
N PRO A 28 -9.77 63.55 -44.22
CA PRO A 28 -10.10 64.78 -44.93
C PRO A 28 -11.28 65.52 -44.26
N PRO A 29 -11.45 66.83 -44.50
CA PRO A 29 -12.59 67.61 -44.02
C PRO A 29 -13.95 67.08 -44.54
N GLU A 30 -15.01 67.21 -43.74
CA GLU A 30 -16.36 66.64 -43.98
C GLU A 30 -16.98 66.97 -45.36
N GLU A 31 -16.58 68.08 -45.96
CA GLU A 31 -17.08 68.54 -47.25
C GLU A 31 -16.53 67.72 -48.44
N GLU A 32 -15.29 67.19 -48.31
CA GLU A 32 -14.70 66.29 -49.30
C GLU A 32 -15.18 64.84 -49.13
N LEU A 33 -15.51 64.44 -47.90
CA LEU A 33 -16.11 63.13 -47.59
C LEU A 33 -17.44 62.90 -48.30
N LYS A 34 -18.29 63.93 -48.41
CA LYS A 34 -19.56 63.85 -49.15
C LYS A 34 -19.39 63.65 -50.67
N LYS A 35 -18.26 64.08 -51.24
CA LYS A 35 -17.95 63.89 -52.67
C LYS A 35 -17.38 62.51 -52.98
N LEU A 36 -16.74 61.88 -52.01
CA LEU A 36 -16.04 60.61 -52.18
C LEU A 36 -16.98 59.40 -52.00
N GLY A 37 -18.16 59.58 -51.39
CA GLY A 37 -19.19 58.54 -51.30
C GLY A 37 -18.69 57.22 -50.73
N ASP A 38 -19.22 56.10 -51.22
CA ASP A 38 -18.89 54.72 -50.77
C ASP A 38 -17.44 54.28 -51.12
N THR A 39 -16.61 55.15 -51.69
CA THR A 39 -15.23 54.80 -52.09
C THR A 39 -14.23 54.80 -50.94
N VAL A 40 -14.63 55.32 -49.76
CA VAL A 40 -13.82 55.26 -48.53
C VAL A 40 -14.49 54.33 -47.54
N ASP A 41 -13.92 53.14 -47.37
CA ASP A 41 -14.31 52.19 -46.33
C ASP A 41 -13.81 52.70 -44.97
N MET A 42 -14.74 53.20 -44.15
CA MET A 42 -14.47 53.65 -42.78
C MET A 42 -14.87 52.60 -41.73
N SER A 43 -15.34 51.41 -42.15
CA SER A 43 -15.59 50.30 -41.23
C SER A 43 -14.26 49.75 -40.74
N GLY A 44 -14.13 49.53 -39.43
CA GLY A 44 -12.89 49.03 -38.86
C GLY A 44 -12.66 47.58 -39.27
N ALA A 45 -11.78 46.87 -38.55
CA ALA A 45 -11.72 45.42 -38.62
C ALA A 45 -12.99 44.80 -37.98
N ASP A 46 -14.16 45.03 -38.56
CA ASP A 46 -15.48 44.72 -37.99
C ASP A 46 -15.94 43.27 -38.26
N ARG A 47 -15.07 42.44 -38.86
CA ARG A 47 -15.35 41.01 -39.03
C ARG A 47 -14.70 40.15 -37.94
N THR A 48 -15.50 39.77 -36.96
CA THR A 48 -15.22 38.58 -36.14
C THR A 48 -15.60 37.33 -36.94
N LEU A 49 -14.63 36.76 -37.66
CA LEU A 49 -14.87 35.53 -38.42
C LEU A 49 -15.29 34.40 -37.48
N THR A 50 -16.39 33.73 -37.81
CA THR A 50 -16.87 32.59 -37.01
C THR A 50 -16.17 31.30 -37.44
N PHE A 51 -16.08 30.31 -36.55
CA PHE A 51 -15.39 29.03 -36.83
C PHE A 51 -15.84 28.36 -38.15
N TRP A 52 -17.10 28.57 -38.54
CA TRP A 52 -17.70 27.99 -39.75
C TRP A 52 -17.28 28.69 -41.04
N GLU A 53 -16.73 29.90 -40.99
CA GLU A 53 -16.27 30.66 -42.15
C GLU A 53 -14.84 30.31 -42.58
N PHE A 54 -14.11 29.55 -41.75
CA PHE A 54 -12.75 29.13 -42.09
C PHE A 54 -12.71 28.01 -43.15
N PRO A 55 -11.65 27.97 -43.99
CA PRO A 55 -11.39 26.86 -44.90
C PRO A 55 -11.32 25.52 -44.18
N LEU A 56 -11.72 24.44 -44.86
CA LEU A 56 -11.82 23.09 -44.29
C LEU A 56 -10.52 22.61 -43.64
N SER A 57 -9.36 22.96 -44.20
CA SER A 57 -8.04 22.61 -43.67
C SER A 57 -7.80 23.15 -42.26
N PHE A 58 -8.22 24.38 -41.97
CA PHE A 58 -8.11 24.98 -40.63
C PHE A 58 -9.01 24.30 -39.62
N LYS A 59 -10.25 23.95 -40.01
CA LYS A 59 -11.18 23.21 -39.14
C LYS A 59 -10.63 21.83 -38.76
N VAL A 60 -10.07 21.12 -39.74
CA VAL A 60 -9.45 19.81 -39.54
C VAL A 60 -8.22 19.94 -38.62
N ALA A 61 -7.34 20.90 -38.86
CA ALA A 61 -6.17 21.14 -38.02
C ALA A 61 -6.56 21.46 -36.56
N TYR A 62 -7.60 22.27 -36.34
CA TYR A 62 -8.12 22.59 -35.02
C TYR A 62 -8.63 21.35 -34.27
N ILE A 63 -9.47 20.54 -34.93
CA ILE A 63 -9.99 19.28 -34.35
C ILE A 63 -8.85 18.30 -34.05
N LEU A 64 -7.87 18.18 -34.95
CA LEU A 64 -6.71 17.32 -34.78
C LEU A 64 -5.84 17.78 -33.60
N GLY A 65 -5.70 19.08 -33.39
CA GLY A 65 -5.02 19.67 -32.24
C GLY A 65 -5.71 19.33 -30.92
N TYR A 66 -7.03 19.45 -30.85
CA TYR A 66 -7.81 19.04 -29.67
C TYR A 66 -7.71 17.53 -29.40
N LEU A 67 -7.76 16.71 -30.44
CA LEU A 67 -7.55 15.26 -30.33
C LEU A 67 -6.15 14.92 -29.81
N ALA A 68 -5.11 15.57 -30.35
CA ALA A 68 -3.73 15.38 -29.89
C ALA A 68 -3.55 15.83 -28.43
N ALA A 69 -4.17 16.94 -28.02
CA ALA A 69 -4.17 17.40 -26.63
C ALA A 69 -4.89 16.38 -25.72
N PHE A 70 -6.03 15.85 -26.15
CA PHE A 70 -6.79 14.83 -25.41
C PHE A 70 -6.00 13.51 -25.24
N ILE A 71 -5.35 13.03 -26.31
CA ILE A 71 -4.48 11.84 -26.26
C ILE A 71 -3.29 12.09 -25.32
N SER A 72 -2.76 13.32 -25.30
CA SER A 72 -1.65 13.71 -24.41
C SER A 72 -2.07 13.71 -22.93
N LEU A 73 -3.31 14.09 -22.61
CA LEU A 73 -3.87 13.97 -21.25
C LEU A 73 -4.00 12.50 -20.83
N PHE A 74 -4.38 11.61 -21.75
CA PHE A 74 -4.48 10.17 -21.47
C PHE A 74 -3.13 9.56 -21.06
N LYS A 75 -2.01 10.11 -21.56
CA LYS A 75 -0.66 9.71 -21.13
C LYS A 75 -0.29 10.12 -19.71
N LEU A 76 -0.95 11.13 -19.13
CA LEU A 76 -0.72 11.57 -17.75
C LEU A 76 -1.48 10.69 -16.74
N ALA A 77 -2.60 10.08 -17.15
CA ALA A 77 -3.40 9.18 -16.32
C ALA A 77 -2.58 8.04 -15.65
N PRO A 78 -1.72 7.27 -16.36
CA PRO A 78 -0.92 6.22 -15.73
C PRO A 78 0.10 6.76 -14.70
N ILE A 79 0.62 7.98 -14.90
CA ILE A 79 1.58 8.61 -13.98
C ILE A 79 0.87 8.96 -12.66
N ILE A 80 -0.29 9.61 -12.76
CA ILE A 80 -1.11 10.00 -11.61
C ILE A 80 -1.56 8.75 -10.84
N LEU A 81 -2.02 7.72 -11.57
CA LEU A 81 -2.47 6.46 -10.96
C LEU A 81 -1.32 5.71 -10.25
N GLY A 82 -0.11 5.75 -10.82
CA GLY A 82 1.09 5.21 -10.20
C GLY A 82 1.43 5.89 -8.88
N HIS A 83 1.36 7.22 -8.83
CA HIS A 83 1.65 8.00 -7.63
C HIS A 83 0.61 7.78 -6.52
N ILE A 84 -0.69 7.75 -6.84
CA ILE A 84 -1.74 7.44 -5.85
C ILE A 84 -1.56 6.03 -5.27
N ARG A 85 -1.18 5.06 -6.11
CA ARG A 85 -0.91 3.68 -5.68
C ARG A 85 0.29 3.60 -4.73
N SER A 86 1.35 4.38 -4.95
CA SER A 86 2.53 4.38 -4.06
C SER A 86 2.22 4.99 -2.69
N LEU A 87 1.42 6.06 -2.64
CA LEU A 87 0.97 6.66 -1.38
C LEU A 87 0.11 5.67 -0.57
N SER A 88 -0.86 5.02 -1.23
CA SER A 88 -1.70 3.99 -0.59
C SER A 88 -0.88 2.79 -0.09
N LYS A 89 0.18 2.39 -0.81
CA LYS A 89 1.14 1.37 -0.37
C LYS A 89 1.77 1.77 0.96
N ASN A 90 2.30 2.98 1.07
CA ASN A 90 2.96 3.47 2.30
C ASN A 90 1.99 3.54 3.49
N VAL A 91 0.75 3.98 3.27
CA VAL A 91 -0.29 3.99 4.33
C VAL A 91 -0.62 2.58 4.80
N THR A 92 -0.74 1.63 3.86
CA THR A 92 -1.03 0.23 4.17
C THR A 92 0.12 -0.44 4.92
N GLN A 93 1.35 -0.20 4.48
CA GLN A 93 2.57 -0.68 5.13
C GLN A 93 2.64 -0.23 6.59
N LYS A 94 2.44 1.08 6.83
CA LYS A 94 2.38 1.64 8.20
C LYS A 94 1.29 0.99 9.05
N LYS A 95 0.08 0.78 8.52
CA LYS A 95 -1.01 0.09 9.23
C LYS A 95 -0.61 -1.34 9.64
N ILE A 96 0.04 -2.08 8.76
CA ILE A 96 0.53 -3.44 9.04
C ILE A 96 1.57 -3.41 10.15
N ILE A 97 2.59 -2.53 10.05
CA ILE A 97 3.63 -2.39 11.08
C ILE A 97 3.00 -2.04 12.43
N CYS A 98 2.16 -1.00 12.50
CA CYS A 98 1.49 -0.60 13.73
C CYS A 98 0.64 -1.75 14.33
N TYR A 99 -0.01 -2.55 13.48
CA TYR A 99 -0.77 -3.71 13.95
C TYR A 99 0.15 -4.79 14.54
N VAL A 100 1.26 -5.12 13.86
CA VAL A 100 2.24 -6.10 14.34
C VAL A 100 2.90 -5.64 15.65
N LEU A 101 3.21 -4.35 15.79
CA LEU A 101 3.76 -3.76 17.03
C LEU A 101 2.80 -3.95 18.21
N ARG A 102 1.49 -3.73 17.99
CA ARG A 102 0.47 -3.87 19.04
C ARG A 102 0.17 -5.33 19.37
N LYS A 103 0.31 -6.24 18.40
CA LYS A 103 -0.02 -7.67 18.52
C LYS A 103 1.10 -8.52 17.90
N PRO A 104 2.27 -8.66 18.56
CA PRO A 104 3.36 -9.48 18.05
C PRO A 104 2.94 -10.94 17.90
N GLY A 105 3.58 -11.66 16.97
CA GLY A 105 3.31 -13.06 16.66
C GLY A 105 1.96 -13.32 15.99
N CYS A 106 1.33 -12.29 15.42
CA CYS A 106 0.09 -12.43 14.65
C CYS A 106 0.35 -13.11 13.30
N THR A 107 -0.70 -13.74 12.76
CA THR A 107 -0.63 -14.39 11.45
C THR A 107 -1.06 -13.44 10.33
N PRO A 108 -0.60 -13.65 9.08
CA PRO A 108 -1.09 -12.88 7.92
C PRO A 108 -2.63 -12.90 7.80
N SER A 109 -3.26 -14.01 8.17
CA SER A 109 -4.72 -14.15 8.19
C SER A 109 -5.37 -13.30 9.27
N GLU A 110 -4.79 -13.18 10.46
CA GLU A 110 -5.28 -12.27 11.51
C GLU A 110 -5.15 -10.81 11.07
N ILE A 111 -4.02 -10.43 10.48
CA ILE A 111 -3.79 -9.07 9.99
C ILE A 111 -4.84 -8.73 8.92
N SER A 112 -5.05 -9.64 7.95
CA SER A 112 -6.04 -9.48 6.89
C SER A 112 -7.46 -9.27 7.44
N ARG A 113 -7.90 -10.12 8.38
CA ARG A 113 -9.23 -10.00 9.00
C ARG A 113 -9.41 -8.69 9.77
N ASN A 114 -8.42 -8.28 10.55
CA ASN A 114 -8.53 -7.09 11.41
C ASN A 114 -8.41 -5.78 10.63
N LEU A 115 -7.54 -5.72 9.62
CA LEU A 115 -7.35 -4.52 8.80
C LEU A 115 -8.30 -4.44 7.60
N LYS A 116 -9.10 -5.49 7.35
CA LYS A 116 -9.99 -5.63 6.18
C LYS A 116 -9.25 -5.45 4.85
N ILE A 117 -8.02 -5.96 4.78
CA ILE A 117 -7.17 -5.96 3.56
C ILE A 117 -7.11 -7.39 3.02
N SER A 118 -7.06 -7.53 1.70
CA SER A 118 -6.95 -8.85 1.07
C SER A 118 -5.72 -9.62 1.56
N LEU A 119 -5.87 -10.94 1.74
CA LEU A 119 -4.77 -11.79 2.22
C LEU A 119 -3.57 -11.77 1.26
N GLY A 120 -3.82 -11.70 -0.05
CA GLY A 120 -2.78 -11.58 -1.08
C GLY A 120 -1.96 -10.30 -0.91
N SER A 121 -2.64 -9.15 -0.71
CA SER A 121 -1.97 -7.88 -0.44
C SER A 121 -1.15 -7.93 0.84
N ILE A 122 -1.71 -8.48 1.94
CA ILE A 122 -0.97 -8.62 3.21
C ILE A 122 0.29 -9.48 3.03
N ARG A 123 0.19 -10.63 2.35
CA ARG A 123 1.35 -11.51 2.09
C ARG A 123 2.43 -10.81 1.27
N TYR A 124 2.02 -10.08 0.23
CA TYR A 124 2.95 -9.28 -0.58
C TYR A 124 3.66 -8.23 0.27
N GLN A 125 2.91 -7.41 1.03
CA GLN A 125 3.49 -6.37 1.87
C GLN A 125 4.41 -6.94 2.95
N ILE A 126 4.03 -8.04 3.61
CA ILE A 126 4.88 -8.70 4.61
C ILE A 126 6.18 -9.21 3.98
N LYS A 127 6.12 -9.75 2.74
CA LYS A 127 7.33 -10.19 2.03
C LYS A 127 8.25 -9.02 1.71
N THR A 128 7.69 -7.89 1.27
CA THR A 128 8.43 -6.64 1.05
C THR A 128 9.06 -6.13 2.34
N LEU A 129 8.27 -6.02 3.41
CA LEU A 129 8.72 -5.60 4.75
C LEU A 129 9.80 -6.49 5.36
N LYS A 130 9.77 -7.79 5.06
CA LYS A 130 10.84 -8.71 5.45
C LYS A 130 12.13 -8.43 4.70
N ALA A 131 12.04 -8.15 3.39
CA ALA A 131 13.21 -7.81 2.57
C ALA A 131 13.81 -6.44 2.95
N GLU A 132 12.98 -5.53 3.44
CA GLU A 132 13.38 -4.22 4.00
C GLU A 132 13.87 -4.33 5.45
N GLU A 133 13.99 -5.54 6.01
CA GLU A 133 14.42 -5.78 7.39
C GLU A 133 13.57 -5.07 8.47
N GLU A 134 12.31 -4.72 8.18
CA GLU A 134 11.40 -4.15 9.17
C GLU A 134 10.66 -5.23 9.96
N LEU A 135 10.42 -6.39 9.34
CA LEU A 135 9.68 -7.51 9.94
C LEU A 135 10.47 -8.83 9.85
N THR A 136 10.33 -9.67 10.89
CA THR A 136 10.81 -11.06 10.87
C THR A 136 9.64 -12.04 10.82
N LEU A 137 9.86 -13.16 10.14
CA LEU A 137 8.89 -14.25 10.01
C LEU A 137 9.42 -15.49 10.69
N THR A 138 8.63 -16.02 11.63
CA THR A 138 8.91 -17.27 12.32
C THR A 138 7.85 -18.30 11.91
N LYS A 139 8.29 -19.52 11.57
CA LYS A 139 7.39 -20.63 11.24
C LYS A 139 7.16 -21.47 12.49
N GLU A 140 5.90 -21.64 12.86
CA GLU A 140 5.47 -22.53 13.95
C GLU A 140 4.46 -23.53 13.38
N GLY A 141 4.93 -24.74 13.09
CA GLY A 141 4.12 -25.77 12.42
C GLY A 141 3.54 -25.27 11.09
N LYS A 142 2.21 -25.18 11.02
CA LYS A 142 1.47 -24.70 9.84
C LYS A 142 1.29 -23.19 9.77
N PHE A 143 1.64 -22.46 10.82
CA PHE A 143 1.43 -21.02 10.91
C PHE A 143 2.72 -20.26 10.66
N THR A 144 2.63 -19.16 9.91
CA THR A 144 3.68 -18.16 9.81
C THR A 144 3.30 -16.99 10.69
N ARG A 145 4.16 -16.64 11.62
CA ARG A 145 3.97 -15.54 12.57
C ARG A 145 4.88 -14.39 12.23
N VAL A 146 4.33 -13.20 12.40
CA VAL A 146 4.97 -11.94 12.05
C VAL A 146 5.40 -11.23 13.33
N PHE A 147 6.67 -10.83 13.37
CA PHE A 147 7.27 -10.07 14.45
C PHE A 147 7.95 -8.84 13.87
N GLN A 148 8.10 -7.80 14.68
CA GLN A 148 8.99 -6.70 14.32
C GLN A 148 10.42 -7.23 14.24
N ASN A 149 11.19 -6.78 13.25
CA ASN A 149 12.63 -6.99 13.26
C ASN A 149 13.29 -5.93 14.14
N SER A 150 13.10 -6.07 15.45
CA SER A 150 13.80 -5.25 16.44
C SER A 150 14.49 -6.19 17.41
N ASN A 151 15.62 -5.73 17.96
CA ASN A 151 16.33 -6.43 19.04
C ASN A 151 15.52 -6.50 20.36
N VAL A 152 14.24 -6.10 20.32
CA VAL A 152 13.28 -6.17 21.42
C VAL A 152 12.82 -7.61 21.68
N PHE A 153 12.83 -8.48 20.64
CA PHE A 153 12.35 -9.85 20.75
C PHE A 153 13.50 -10.85 20.60
N THR A 154 13.83 -11.55 21.69
CA THR A 154 14.73 -12.71 21.64
C THR A 154 14.08 -13.85 20.87
N ASN A 155 14.87 -14.88 20.50
CA ASN A 155 14.29 -16.07 19.88
C ASN A 155 13.34 -16.79 20.85
N ASN A 156 13.65 -16.79 22.15
CA ASN A 156 12.80 -17.34 23.20
C ASN A 156 11.49 -16.54 23.33
N ASP A 157 11.53 -15.20 23.34
CA ASP A 157 10.34 -14.34 23.31
C ASP A 157 9.40 -14.74 22.15
N LYS A 158 9.96 -14.89 20.94
CA LYS A 158 9.17 -15.26 19.75
C LYS A 158 8.52 -16.63 19.91
N THR A 159 9.24 -17.61 20.44
CA THR A 159 8.72 -18.97 20.68
C THR A 159 7.62 -18.96 21.75
N ILE A 160 7.85 -18.27 22.87
CA ILE A 160 6.87 -18.12 23.97
C ILE A 160 5.59 -17.46 23.45
N ILE A 161 5.70 -16.29 22.81
CA ILE A 161 4.55 -15.57 22.26
C ILE A 161 3.75 -16.48 21.30
N SER A 162 4.46 -17.30 20.52
CA SER A 162 3.85 -18.23 19.56
C SER A 162 2.97 -19.27 20.25
N HIS A 163 3.46 -19.89 21.33
CA HIS A 163 2.68 -20.85 22.13
C HIS A 163 1.51 -20.20 22.87
N LEU A 164 1.71 -19.00 23.43
CA LEU A 164 0.71 -18.26 24.19
C LEU A 164 -0.49 -17.78 23.35
N LYS A 165 -0.37 -17.77 22.01
CA LYS A 165 -1.49 -17.44 21.11
C LYS A 165 -2.58 -18.51 21.10
N GLY A 166 -2.23 -19.77 21.37
CA GLY A 166 -3.22 -20.85 21.50
C GLY A 166 -3.84 -20.83 22.89
N SER A 167 -5.17 -20.71 22.98
CA SER A 167 -5.89 -20.71 24.28
C SER A 167 -5.53 -21.92 25.13
N THR A 168 -5.54 -23.11 24.53
CA THR A 168 -5.26 -24.38 25.23
C THR A 168 -3.82 -24.46 25.74
N ARG A 169 -2.80 -24.16 24.92
CA ARG A 169 -1.39 -24.19 25.38
C ARG A 169 -1.13 -23.14 26.44
N LYS A 170 -1.71 -21.96 26.30
CA LYS A 170 -1.64 -20.93 27.33
C LYS A 170 -2.20 -21.45 28.66
N GLN A 171 -3.37 -22.08 28.64
CA GLN A 171 -3.96 -22.67 29.86
C GLN A 171 -3.11 -23.80 30.45
N ILE A 172 -2.53 -24.67 29.62
CA ILE A 172 -1.61 -25.72 30.07
C ILE A 172 -0.39 -25.10 30.76
N LEU A 173 0.25 -24.10 30.13
CA LEU A 173 1.40 -23.41 30.71
C LEU A 173 1.05 -22.74 32.05
N LEU A 174 -0.09 -22.06 32.14
CA LEU A 174 -0.56 -21.47 33.39
C LEU A 174 -0.74 -22.51 34.49
N ASN A 175 -1.30 -23.69 34.17
CA ASN A 175 -1.49 -24.75 35.15
C ASN A 175 -0.17 -25.32 35.69
N ILE A 176 0.83 -25.48 34.83
CA ILE A 176 2.18 -25.93 35.23
C ILE A 176 2.87 -24.86 36.08
N LEU A 177 2.63 -23.58 35.78
CA LEU A 177 3.23 -22.45 36.50
C LEU A 177 2.59 -22.26 37.89
N GLU A 178 1.27 -22.44 38.00
CA GLU A 178 0.52 -22.38 39.27
C GLU A 178 0.73 -23.64 40.14
N ASN A 179 0.89 -24.80 39.52
CA ASN A 179 1.05 -26.09 40.19
C ASN A 179 2.28 -26.80 39.60
N PRO A 180 3.50 -26.44 40.04
CA PRO A 180 4.69 -27.21 39.70
C PRO A 180 4.48 -28.68 40.05
N GLU A 181 5.13 -29.59 39.32
CA GLU A 181 4.97 -31.05 39.45
C GLU A 181 3.64 -31.64 38.95
N ILE A 182 2.77 -30.83 38.35
CA ILE A 182 1.52 -31.35 37.77
C ILE A 182 1.79 -32.39 36.68
N THR A 183 1.00 -33.45 36.69
CA THR A 183 1.10 -34.57 35.75
C THR A 183 0.22 -34.38 34.51
N ASN A 184 0.46 -35.19 33.48
CA ASN A 184 -0.35 -35.17 32.26
C ASN A 184 -1.83 -35.48 32.55
N GLN A 185 -2.09 -36.42 33.47
CA GLN A 185 -3.44 -36.80 33.85
C GLN A 185 -4.18 -35.64 34.53
N GLU A 186 -3.54 -34.99 35.50
CA GLU A 186 -4.13 -33.85 36.20
C GLU A 186 -4.40 -32.66 35.27
N ILE A 187 -3.49 -32.35 34.34
CA ILE A 187 -3.71 -31.32 33.32
C ILE A 187 -4.93 -31.67 32.44
N SER A 188 -4.99 -32.93 31.98
CA SER A 188 -6.07 -33.43 31.11
C SER A 188 -7.43 -33.33 31.81
N GLU A 189 -7.51 -33.73 33.08
CA GLU A 189 -8.71 -33.66 33.89
C GLU A 189 -9.11 -32.19 34.18
N LYS A 190 -8.18 -31.36 34.65
CA LYS A 190 -8.45 -29.96 35.02
C LYS A 190 -8.89 -29.09 33.83
N LEU A 191 -8.39 -29.37 32.63
CA LEU A 191 -8.74 -28.65 31.41
C LEU A 191 -9.82 -29.32 30.56
N ASN A 192 -10.36 -30.47 31.00
CA ASN A 192 -11.31 -31.28 30.23
C ASN A 192 -10.81 -31.58 28.79
N LEU A 193 -9.52 -31.88 28.66
CA LEU A 193 -8.87 -32.23 27.40
C LEU A 193 -8.68 -33.75 27.35
N ASP A 194 -8.70 -34.34 26.17
CA ASP A 194 -8.31 -35.74 26.05
C ASP A 194 -6.79 -35.90 26.32
N LYS A 195 -6.41 -37.08 26.82
CA LYS A 195 -5.03 -37.39 27.18
C LYS A 195 -4.06 -37.26 26.00
N SER A 196 -4.52 -37.58 24.78
CA SER A 196 -3.67 -37.53 23.59
C SER A 196 -3.38 -36.10 23.13
N THR A 197 -4.38 -35.21 23.19
CA THR A 197 -4.25 -33.78 22.92
C THR A 197 -3.40 -33.09 23.97
N THR A 198 -3.60 -33.41 25.24
CA THR A 198 -2.78 -32.90 26.35
C THR A 198 -1.31 -33.30 26.15
N HIS A 199 -1.07 -34.59 25.89
CA HIS A 199 0.26 -35.10 25.56
C HIS A 199 0.89 -34.38 24.36
N TRP A 200 0.13 -34.17 23.27
CA TRP A 200 0.64 -33.46 22.09
C TRP A 200 1.06 -32.02 22.41
N HIS A 201 0.25 -31.29 23.18
CA HIS A 201 0.59 -29.93 23.60
C HIS A 201 1.83 -29.88 24.48
N ILE A 202 1.91 -30.75 25.50
CA ILE A 202 3.05 -30.86 26.41
C ILE A 202 4.32 -31.25 25.65
N LYS A 203 4.23 -32.23 24.74
CA LYS A 203 5.34 -32.64 23.89
C LYS A 203 5.89 -31.45 23.11
N LYS A 204 5.02 -30.61 22.53
CA LYS A 204 5.45 -29.40 21.81
C LYS A 204 6.12 -28.37 22.70
N LEU A 205 5.60 -28.13 23.91
CA LEU A 205 6.23 -27.21 24.86
C LEU A 205 7.62 -27.70 25.30
N ARG A 206 7.80 -29.02 25.43
CA ARG A 206 9.09 -29.64 25.78
C ARG A 206 10.09 -29.60 24.62
N GLU A 207 9.65 -29.88 23.39
CA GLU A 207 10.49 -29.78 22.19
C GLU A 207 11.07 -28.37 22.02
N ASP A 208 10.30 -27.35 22.39
CA ASP A 208 10.71 -25.95 22.33
C ASP A 208 11.38 -25.46 23.64
N ASN A 209 11.75 -26.39 24.55
CA ASN A 209 12.44 -26.14 25.83
C ASN A 209 11.74 -25.16 26.79
N ILE A 210 10.42 -24.98 26.65
CA ILE A 210 9.62 -24.11 27.53
C ILE A 210 9.37 -24.79 28.88
N ILE A 211 9.15 -26.10 28.84
CA ILE A 211 8.94 -26.92 30.03
C ILE A 211 9.95 -28.06 30.07
N SER A 212 10.33 -28.47 31.27
CA SER A 212 11.06 -29.69 31.55
C SER A 212 10.13 -30.75 32.12
N SER A 213 10.59 -32.00 32.13
CA SER A 213 9.83 -33.12 32.68
C SER A 213 10.73 -34.03 33.50
N GLU A 214 10.24 -34.46 34.66
CA GLU A 214 10.90 -35.43 35.53
C GLU A 214 10.02 -36.67 35.66
N VAL A 215 10.64 -37.85 35.63
CA VAL A 215 9.92 -39.13 35.74
C VAL A 215 10.01 -39.62 37.16
N GLU A 216 8.87 -39.75 37.82
CA GLU A 216 8.76 -40.29 39.16
C GLU A 216 7.87 -41.55 39.14
N GLY A 217 8.53 -42.71 39.16
CA GLY A 217 7.86 -44.01 39.04
C GLY A 217 7.12 -44.16 37.71
N LYS A 218 5.78 -44.18 37.75
CA LYS A 218 4.91 -44.30 36.57
C LYS A 218 4.41 -42.95 36.04
N PHE A 219 4.67 -41.86 36.77
CA PHE A 219 4.16 -40.54 36.45
C PHE A 219 5.27 -39.67 35.88
N THR A 220 4.87 -38.70 35.05
CA THR A 220 5.77 -37.66 34.54
C THR A 220 5.26 -36.32 35.05
N LYS A 221 6.10 -35.66 35.85
CA LYS A 221 5.87 -34.34 36.43
C LYS A 221 6.45 -33.27 35.52
N TYR A 222 5.79 -32.13 35.42
CA TYR A 222 6.22 -31.03 34.54
C TYR A 222 6.57 -29.77 35.33
N PHE A 223 7.57 -29.06 34.83
CA PHE A 223 8.03 -27.79 35.39
C PHE A 223 8.28 -26.80 34.26
N VAL A 224 8.10 -25.51 34.54
CA VAL A 224 8.59 -24.46 33.64
C VAL A 224 10.12 -24.45 33.69
N ASN A 225 10.77 -24.31 32.54
CA ASN A 225 12.22 -24.22 32.49
C ASN A 225 12.69 -22.87 33.09
N PRO A 226 13.53 -22.85 34.14
CA PRO A 226 13.96 -21.63 34.81
C PRO A 226 14.65 -20.62 33.89
N SER A 227 15.30 -21.09 32.82
CA SER A 227 16.00 -20.20 31.87
C SER A 227 15.06 -19.32 31.05
N VAL A 228 13.81 -19.73 30.85
CA VAL A 228 12.81 -19.00 30.04
C VAL A 228 11.66 -18.44 30.87
N GLU A 229 11.56 -18.82 32.14
CA GLU A 229 10.53 -18.38 33.07
C GLU A 229 10.39 -16.85 33.16
N PRO A 230 11.48 -16.04 33.25
CA PRO A 230 11.35 -14.58 33.31
C PRO A 230 10.70 -14.00 32.04
N GLU A 231 11.06 -14.52 30.87
CA GLU A 231 10.46 -14.12 29.60
C GLU A 231 9.00 -14.60 29.48
N LEU A 232 8.71 -15.79 30.00
CA LEU A 232 7.35 -16.34 30.02
C LEU A 232 6.41 -15.46 30.86
N LEU A 233 6.83 -15.09 32.07
CA LEU A 233 6.08 -14.21 32.97
C LEU A 233 5.84 -12.84 32.34
N LYS A 234 6.88 -12.22 31.76
CA LYS A 234 6.79 -10.96 30.99
C LYS A 234 5.66 -10.99 29.97
N TRP A 235 5.48 -12.09 29.23
CA TRP A 235 4.45 -12.19 28.19
C TRP A 235 3.09 -12.68 28.67
N LEU A 236 3.04 -13.36 29.81
CA LEU A 236 1.78 -13.73 30.46
C LEU A 236 1.08 -12.52 31.10
N LYS A 237 1.81 -11.41 31.34
CA LYS A 237 1.34 -10.21 32.04
C LYS A 237 0.84 -10.53 33.46
N ILE A 238 1.50 -11.48 34.11
CA ILE A 238 1.29 -11.86 35.51
C ILE A 238 2.36 -11.13 36.34
#